data_AF-A0A2T5I6M1-F1
#
_entry.id   AF-A0A2T5I6M1-F1
#
_cell.length_a   1.000
_cell.length_b   1.000
_cell.length_c   1.000
_cell.angle_alpha   90.00
_cell.angle_beta   90.00
_cell.angle_gamma   90.00
#
_symmetry.space_group_name_H-M   'P 1'
#
loop_
_entity.id
_entity.type
_entity.pdbx_description
1 polymer ?
#
loop_
_entity_poly.entity_id
_entity_poly.type
_entity_poly.pdbx_seq_one_letter_code
_entity_poly.pdbx_strand_id
1 'polypeptide(L)'
;MTISKSDNRSDNSPDRNPVEVESTPAPSIDKGNEARREALPLLPSLWIERPIPDKTFIRSSVAHFIAFAGGAGLSPVAPGTAGTLIAFPLFWALEYIFDSFGFLLFLVAAFGVGIWACGVTGRALRNPDHGGIVWDEVTAFLLVLFFTPKGLMWQAFAFLLFRLFDIIKPAPIRYYEKKLHGGFGVMFDDLLAAFFTLLCLAFWKAYVTG
;
A
#
# COMPACT_ATOMS: atom_id res chain seq x y z
N MET A 1 64.54 1.56 -24.97
CA MET A 1 64.34 0.83 -23.70
C MET A 1 63.24 -0.18 -23.99
N THR A 2 63.64 -1.37 -24.43
CA THR A 2 62.77 -2.34 -25.11
C THR A 2 62.70 -3.59 -24.25
N ILE A 3 61.49 -4.04 -23.98
CA ILE A 3 61.15 -5.11 -23.03
C ILE A 3 61.59 -6.47 -23.59
N SER A 4 62.39 -7.18 -22.81
CA SER A 4 62.79 -8.58 -23.02
C SER A 4 61.70 -9.52 -22.50
N LYS A 5 61.30 -10.51 -23.30
CA LYS A 5 60.69 -11.74 -22.83
C LYS A 5 61.13 -12.87 -23.74
N SER A 6 61.95 -13.77 -23.20
CA SER A 6 62.24 -15.09 -23.75
C SER A 6 62.13 -16.12 -22.62
N ASP A 7 61.67 -17.29 -23.03
CA ASP A 7 61.10 -18.38 -22.25
C ASP A 7 61.97 -18.97 -21.15
N ASN A 8 61.35 -19.48 -20.08
CA ASN A 8 61.68 -20.84 -19.62
C ASN A 8 60.56 -21.50 -18.79
N ARG A 9 60.47 -22.81 -19.00
CA ARG A 9 59.47 -23.79 -18.58
C ARG A 9 59.39 -24.02 -17.07
N SER A 10 58.22 -24.43 -16.59
CA SER A 10 58.07 -25.74 -15.93
C SER A 10 56.60 -26.14 -15.85
N ASP A 11 56.33 -27.22 -16.57
CA ASP A 11 55.15 -28.06 -16.58
C ASP A 11 54.99 -28.76 -15.21
N ASN A 12 53.77 -28.72 -14.67
CA ASN A 12 53.40 -29.55 -13.52
C ASN A 12 51.92 -29.93 -13.66
N SER A 13 51.63 -30.84 -14.59
CA SER A 13 50.32 -31.50 -14.69
C SER A 13 50.33 -32.80 -13.87
N PRO A 14 49.49 -32.94 -12.83
CA PRO A 14 49.33 -34.23 -12.17
C PRO A 14 48.38 -35.12 -12.98
N ASP A 15 48.79 -36.39 -13.09
CA ASP A 15 48.07 -37.56 -13.59
C ASP A 15 46.54 -37.47 -13.58
N ARG A 16 45.94 -37.64 -14.77
CA ARG A 16 44.52 -38.00 -14.89
C ARG A 16 44.40 -39.51 -15.07
N ASN A 17 44.10 -40.23 -13.99
CA ASN A 17 43.44 -41.53 -14.10
C ASN A 17 41.98 -41.32 -14.51
N PRO A 18 41.40 -42.18 -15.38
CA PRO A 18 39.99 -42.10 -15.71
C PRO A 18 39.17 -42.61 -14.52
N VAL A 19 38.33 -41.73 -13.95
CA VAL A 19 37.37 -42.09 -12.91
C VAL A 19 36.26 -42.92 -13.56
N GLU A 20 36.17 -44.19 -13.19
CA GLU A 20 35.02 -45.06 -13.46
C GLU A 20 33.75 -44.41 -12.92
N VAL A 21 32.77 -44.18 -13.78
CA VAL A 21 31.45 -43.67 -13.38
C VAL A 21 30.67 -44.83 -12.78
N GLU A 22 30.76 -44.96 -11.45
CA GLU A 22 29.92 -45.87 -10.67
C GLU A 22 28.46 -45.38 -10.74
N SER A 23 27.61 -46.12 -11.45
CA SER A 23 26.17 -45.84 -11.55
C SER A 23 25.52 -46.07 -10.18
N THR A 24 25.19 -44.98 -9.50
CA THR A 24 24.46 -45.01 -8.22
C THR A 24 23.06 -45.60 -8.46
N PRO A 25 22.59 -46.58 -7.65
CA PRO A 25 21.23 -47.06 -7.75
C PRO A 25 20.25 -45.93 -7.40
N ALA A 26 19.11 -45.86 -8.10
CA ALA A 26 18.03 -44.95 -7.75
C ALA A 26 17.61 -45.15 -6.27
N PRO A 27 17.30 -44.07 -5.53
CA PRO A 27 16.96 -44.18 -4.12
C PRO A 27 15.73 -45.08 -3.95
N SER A 28 15.83 -46.02 -3.01
CA SER A 28 14.71 -46.89 -2.66
C SER A 28 13.56 -46.03 -2.13
N ILE A 29 12.38 -46.19 -2.74
CA ILE A 29 11.16 -45.53 -2.26
C ILE A 29 10.84 -46.15 -0.90
N ASP A 30 11.09 -45.38 0.16
CA ASP A 30 10.69 -45.73 1.53
C ASP A 30 9.16 -45.78 1.62
N LYS A 31 8.61 -46.99 1.53
CA LYS A 31 7.17 -47.27 1.66
C LYS A 31 6.58 -46.80 3.00
N GLY A 32 7.41 -46.54 4.01
CA GLY A 32 6.98 -45.96 5.28
C GLY A 32 6.52 -44.50 5.14
N ASN A 33 7.04 -43.78 4.15
CA ASN A 33 6.73 -42.36 3.93
C ASN A 33 5.40 -42.16 3.16
N GLU A 34 4.99 -43.14 2.35
CA GLU A 34 3.67 -43.16 1.70
C GLU A 34 2.55 -43.41 2.73
N ALA A 35 2.73 -44.38 3.62
CA ALA A 35 1.76 -44.61 4.70
C ALA A 35 1.64 -43.40 5.66
N ARG A 36 2.73 -42.65 5.88
CA ARG A 36 2.71 -41.41 6.67
C ARG A 36 2.02 -40.24 5.95
N ARG A 37 2.04 -40.22 4.60
CA ARG A 37 1.29 -39.27 3.77
C ARG A 37 -0.20 -39.59 3.72
N GLU A 38 -0.56 -40.87 3.73
CA GLU A 38 -1.95 -41.35 3.77
C GLU A 38 -2.59 -41.28 5.16
N ALA A 39 -1.78 -41.34 6.23
CA ALA A 39 -2.24 -41.26 7.61
C ALA A 39 -2.26 -39.85 8.21
N LEU A 40 -1.89 -38.81 7.46
CA LEU A 40 -2.14 -37.44 7.90
C LEU A 40 -3.64 -37.22 7.70
N PRO A 41 -4.46 -37.12 8.77
CA PRO A 41 -5.85 -36.70 8.58
C PRO A 41 -5.78 -35.41 7.78
N LEU A 42 -6.66 -35.27 6.78
CA LEU A 42 -6.87 -34.02 6.08
C LEU A 42 -7.25 -32.99 7.15
N LEU A 43 -6.25 -32.41 7.80
CA LEU A 43 -6.41 -31.31 8.72
C LEU A 43 -7.19 -30.32 7.87
N PRO A 44 -8.43 -29.94 8.26
CA PRO A 44 -9.14 -28.90 7.55
C PRO A 44 -8.12 -27.78 7.46
N SER A 45 -7.70 -27.48 6.22
CA SER A 45 -6.69 -26.49 5.93
C SER A 45 -7.01 -25.32 6.84
N LEU A 46 -6.05 -24.94 7.70
CA LEU A 46 -6.24 -23.93 8.72
C LEU A 46 -6.54 -22.61 8.01
N TRP A 47 -7.78 -22.44 7.55
CA TRP A 47 -8.28 -21.22 6.97
C TRP A 47 -8.38 -20.30 8.17
N ILE A 48 -7.32 -19.52 8.37
CA ILE A 48 -7.34 -18.42 9.31
C ILE A 48 -8.36 -17.43 8.73
N GLU A 49 -9.62 -17.54 9.16
CA GLU A 49 -10.68 -16.65 8.72
C GLU A 49 -10.26 -15.20 8.98
N ARG A 50 -10.38 -14.37 7.95
CA ARG A 50 -10.18 -12.93 8.08
C ARG A 50 -11.41 -12.34 8.76
N PRO A 51 -11.26 -11.50 9.80
CA PRO A 51 -12.40 -10.83 10.40
C PRO A 51 -13.15 -10.01 9.35
N ILE A 52 -14.47 -10.15 9.30
CA ILE A 52 -15.34 -9.33 8.46
C ILE A 52 -15.66 -8.06 9.26
N PRO A 53 -15.27 -6.87 8.79
CA PRO A 53 -15.54 -5.64 9.53
C PRO A 53 -17.04 -5.33 9.51
N ASP A 54 -17.61 -5.14 10.70
CA ASP A 54 -18.99 -4.71 10.91
C ASP A 54 -19.04 -3.50 11.86
N LYS A 55 -20.24 -3.09 12.26
CA LYS A 55 -20.44 -1.99 13.22
C LYS A 55 -19.81 -2.29 14.58
N THR A 56 -19.78 -3.56 14.98
CA THR A 56 -19.18 -4.00 16.24
C THR A 56 -17.67 -3.87 16.20
N PHE A 57 -17.06 -4.28 15.09
CA PHE A 57 -15.63 -4.18 14.83
C PHE A 57 -15.15 -2.72 14.90
N ILE A 58 -15.81 -1.80 14.21
CA ILE A 58 -15.39 -0.38 14.22
C ILE A 58 -15.54 0.27 15.61
N ARG A 59 -16.49 -0.20 16.43
CA ARG A 59 -16.72 0.32 17.79
C ARG A 59 -15.79 -0.31 18.84
N SER A 60 -15.15 -1.42 18.52
CA SER A 60 -14.26 -2.12 19.45
C SER A 60 -12.93 -1.39 19.69
N SER A 61 -12.54 -0.47 18.80
CA SER A 61 -11.30 0.29 18.90
C SER A 61 -11.43 1.65 18.22
N VAL A 62 -10.86 2.68 18.85
CA VAL A 62 -10.75 4.02 18.27
C VAL A 62 -9.97 3.99 16.94
N ALA A 63 -8.96 3.11 16.83
CA ALA A 63 -8.20 2.95 15.59
C ALA A 63 -9.09 2.47 14.43
N HIS A 64 -9.98 1.50 14.67
CA HIS A 64 -10.89 0.99 13.65
C HIS A 64 -11.92 2.05 13.25
N PHE A 65 -12.45 2.78 14.23
CA PHE A 65 -13.37 3.88 13.97
C PHE A 65 -12.74 4.95 13.06
N ILE A 66 -11.50 5.34 13.34
CA ILE A 66 -10.76 6.32 12.54
C ILE A 66 -10.45 5.76 11.15
N ALA A 67 -9.86 4.56 11.08
CA ALA A 67 -9.47 3.93 9.82
C ALA A 67 -10.65 3.76 8.84
N PHE A 68 -11.86 3.48 9.36
CA PHE A 68 -13.10 3.39 8.58
C PHE A 68 -13.83 4.73 8.41
N ALA A 69 -13.19 5.86 8.74
CA ALA A 69 -13.75 7.21 8.69
C ALA A 69 -15.14 7.31 9.34
N GLY A 70 -15.27 6.77 10.56
CA GLY A 70 -16.51 6.75 11.32
C GLY A 70 -17.58 5.78 10.81
N GLY A 71 -17.23 4.90 9.85
CA GLY A 71 -18.12 3.90 9.27
C GLY A 71 -18.36 4.05 7.76
N ALA A 72 -17.82 5.10 7.13
CA ALA A 72 -17.85 5.26 5.66
C ALA A 72 -17.27 4.05 4.94
N GLY A 73 -16.16 3.52 5.47
CA GLY A 73 -15.49 2.34 4.93
C GLY A 73 -16.27 1.03 5.05
N LEU A 74 -17.41 1.03 5.76
CA LEU A 74 -18.35 -0.09 5.78
C LEU A 74 -19.36 -0.04 4.61
N SER A 75 -19.26 0.96 3.72
CA SER A 75 -20.12 1.03 2.55
C SER A 75 -20.03 -0.26 1.72
N PRO A 76 -21.17 -0.88 1.36
CA PRO A 76 -21.16 -2.11 0.56
C PRO A 76 -20.73 -1.86 -0.89
N VAL A 77 -20.78 -0.61 -1.35
CA VAL A 77 -20.44 -0.21 -2.73
C VAL A 77 -19.37 0.87 -2.67
N ALA A 78 -18.23 0.59 -3.30
CA ALA A 78 -17.07 1.48 -3.42
C ALA A 78 -16.74 2.24 -2.11
N PRO A 79 -16.25 1.54 -1.06
CA PRO A 79 -15.98 2.17 0.23
C PRO A 79 -15.04 3.38 0.14
N GLY A 80 -14.04 3.33 -0.76
CA GLY A 80 -13.19 4.47 -1.04
C GLY A 80 -13.96 5.70 -1.55
N THR A 81 -14.91 5.51 -2.48
CA THR A 81 -15.78 6.62 -2.90
C THR A 81 -16.57 7.22 -1.72
N ALA A 82 -17.09 6.38 -0.82
CA ALA A 82 -17.76 6.87 0.39
C ALA A 82 -16.81 7.64 1.32
N GLY A 83 -15.59 7.14 1.54
CA GLY A 83 -14.54 7.82 2.30
C GLY A 83 -14.20 9.18 1.70
N THR A 84 -13.82 9.21 0.44
CA THR A 84 -13.48 10.43 -0.30
C THR A 84 -14.65 11.45 -0.28
N LEU A 85 -15.91 11.00 -0.36
CA LEU A 85 -17.07 11.90 -0.28
C LEU A 85 -17.28 12.51 1.11
N ILE A 86 -16.94 11.81 2.20
CA ILE A 86 -17.02 12.36 3.56
C ILE A 86 -16.05 13.53 3.77
N ALA A 87 -14.95 13.58 3.01
CA ALA A 87 -14.03 14.71 3.10
C ALA A 87 -14.67 16.05 2.69
N PHE A 88 -15.76 16.09 1.90
CA PHE A 88 -16.47 17.35 1.59
C PHE A 88 -17.11 18.03 2.81
N PRO A 89 -18.07 17.40 3.52
CA PRO A 89 -18.65 18.00 4.70
C PRO A 89 -17.61 18.21 5.80
N LEU A 90 -16.61 17.32 5.91
CA LEU A 90 -15.52 17.49 6.87
C LEU A 90 -14.65 18.72 6.53
N PHE A 91 -14.34 18.94 5.25
CA PHE A 91 -13.61 20.12 4.78
C PHE A 91 -14.34 21.41 5.14
N TRP A 92 -15.63 21.52 4.84
CA TRP A 92 -16.41 22.73 5.15
C TRP A 92 -16.50 23.00 6.65
N ALA A 93 -16.63 21.95 7.47
CA ALA A 93 -16.60 22.09 8.93
C ALA A 93 -15.22 22.56 9.42
N LEU A 94 -14.14 21.99 8.91
CA LEU A 94 -12.77 22.35 9.30
C LEU A 94 -12.37 23.75 8.83
N GLU A 95 -12.79 24.17 7.63
CA GLU A 95 -12.57 25.54 7.10
C GLU A 95 -13.31 26.58 7.96
N TYR A 96 -14.43 26.21 8.57
CA TYR A 96 -15.16 27.08 9.51
C TYR A 96 -14.50 27.18 10.89
N ILE A 97 -13.86 26.10 11.35
CA ILE A 97 -13.29 26.01 12.71
C ILE A 97 -11.85 26.55 12.76
N PHE A 98 -11.05 26.28 11.73
CA PHE A 98 -9.61 26.56 11.71
C PHE A 98 -9.25 27.64 10.70
N ASP A 99 -8.24 28.43 11.03
CA ASP A 99 -7.53 29.25 10.03
C ASP A 99 -6.62 28.35 9.16
N SER A 100 -5.99 28.93 8.13
CA SER A 100 -5.17 28.16 7.20
C SER A 100 -4.02 27.40 7.87
N PHE A 101 -3.39 28.00 8.90
CA PHE A 101 -2.31 27.35 9.64
C PHE A 101 -2.83 26.21 10.51
N GLY A 102 -3.92 26.43 11.26
CA GLY A 102 -4.56 25.40 12.08
C GLY A 102 -5.05 24.22 11.24
N PHE A 103 -5.60 24.48 10.05
CA PHE A 103 -6.04 23.44 9.12
C PHE A 103 -4.85 22.57 8.68
N LEU A 104 -3.72 23.18 8.31
CA LEU A 104 -2.54 22.44 7.88
C LEU A 104 -1.95 21.61 9.04
N LEU A 105 -1.95 22.15 10.26
CA LEU A 105 -1.54 21.40 11.45
C LEU A 105 -2.47 20.22 11.71
N PHE A 106 -3.78 20.41 11.53
CA PHE A 106 -4.76 19.33 11.59
C PHE A 106 -4.45 18.24 10.54
N LEU A 107 -4.15 18.60 9.29
CA LEU A 107 -3.79 17.62 8.25
C LEU A 107 -2.54 16.81 8.63
N VAL A 108 -1.51 17.45 9.16
CA VAL A 108 -0.29 16.76 9.63
C VAL A 108 -0.63 15.80 10.77
N ALA A 109 -1.45 16.23 11.72
CA ALA A 109 -1.90 15.38 12.82
C ALA A 109 -2.77 14.21 12.33
N ALA A 110 -3.73 14.47 11.43
CA ALA A 110 -4.60 13.47 10.81
C ALA A 110 -3.80 12.42 10.04
N PHE A 111 -2.73 12.85 9.35
CA PHE A 111 -1.80 11.95 8.67
C PHE A 111 -1.07 11.05 9.68
N GLY A 112 -0.50 11.64 10.73
CA GLY A 112 0.19 10.90 11.81
C GLY A 112 -0.71 9.89 12.53
N VAL A 113 -1.92 10.32 12.90
CA VAL A 113 -2.94 9.45 13.50
C VAL A 113 -3.37 8.35 12.53
N GLY A 114 -3.48 8.68 11.24
CA GLY A 114 -3.80 7.73 10.18
C GLY A 114 -2.80 6.58 10.06
N ILE A 115 -1.49 6.87 10.12
CA ILE A 115 -0.44 5.85 10.09
C ILE A 115 -0.67 4.80 11.20
N TRP A 116 -0.95 5.27 12.41
CA TRP A 116 -1.25 4.40 13.54
C TRP A 116 -2.57 3.64 13.34
N ALA A 117 -3.65 4.35 13.00
CA ALA A 117 -5.00 3.79 12.89
C ALA A 117 -5.09 2.73 11.78
N CYS A 118 -4.61 3.04 10.57
CA CYS A 118 -4.55 2.12 9.44
C CYS A 118 -3.64 0.92 9.76
N GLY A 119 -2.49 1.16 10.42
CA GLY A 119 -1.58 0.08 10.83
C GLY A 119 -2.19 -0.89 11.84
N VAL A 120 -2.90 -0.39 12.86
CA VAL A 120 -3.60 -1.23 13.84
C VAL A 120 -4.74 -2.00 13.17
N THR A 121 -5.55 -1.32 12.38
CA THR A 121 -6.74 -1.89 11.73
C THR A 121 -6.37 -2.94 10.70
N GLY A 122 -5.36 -2.67 9.87
CA GLY A 122 -4.87 -3.62 8.87
C GLY A 122 -4.33 -4.91 9.49
N ARG A 123 -3.65 -4.81 10.65
CA ARG A 123 -3.24 -6.00 11.43
C ARG A 123 -4.42 -6.75 12.01
N ALA A 124 -5.41 -6.04 12.57
CA ALA A 124 -6.62 -6.65 13.12
C ALA A 124 -7.42 -7.40 12.05
N LEU A 125 -7.52 -6.85 10.84
CA LEU A 125 -8.18 -7.47 9.69
C LEU A 125 -7.34 -8.54 8.99
N ARG A 126 -6.06 -8.69 9.37
CA ARG A 126 -5.08 -9.52 8.65
C ARG A 126 -5.04 -9.19 7.16
N ASN A 127 -5.26 -7.91 6.84
CA ASN A 127 -5.29 -7.36 5.49
C ASN A 127 -4.91 -5.88 5.56
N PRO A 128 -3.62 -5.53 5.40
CA PRO A 128 -3.14 -4.15 5.44
C PRO A 128 -3.84 -3.22 4.45
N ASP A 129 -4.22 -3.76 3.28
CA ASP A 129 -4.82 -3.02 2.16
C ASP A 129 -6.33 -3.32 2.05
N HIS A 130 -7.00 -3.49 3.20
CA HIS A 130 -8.43 -3.72 3.22
C HIS A 130 -9.16 -2.47 2.70
N GLY A 131 -9.89 -2.57 1.60
CA GLY A 131 -10.53 -1.42 0.93
C GLY A 131 -11.61 -0.66 1.72
N GLY A 132 -11.89 -1.07 2.97
CA GLY A 132 -12.69 -0.31 3.94
C GLY A 132 -11.87 0.59 4.88
N ILE A 133 -10.54 0.47 4.86
CA ILE A 133 -9.63 1.46 5.45
C ILE A 133 -9.58 2.60 4.43
N VAL A 134 -10.16 3.75 4.78
CA VAL A 134 -10.38 4.88 3.85
C VAL A 134 -9.98 6.23 4.46
N TRP A 135 -9.29 6.19 5.60
CA TRP A 135 -8.84 7.39 6.29
C TRP A 135 -7.68 8.11 5.58
N ASP A 136 -6.82 7.33 4.93
CA ASP A 136 -5.84 7.77 3.95
C ASP A 136 -6.49 8.63 2.86
N GLU A 137 -7.57 8.13 2.25
CA GLU A 137 -8.25 8.84 1.18
C GLU A 137 -8.90 10.13 1.67
N VAL A 138 -9.56 10.07 2.84
CA VAL A 138 -10.16 11.26 3.48
C VAL A 138 -9.09 12.31 3.73
N THR A 139 -7.98 11.93 4.36
CA THR A 139 -6.91 12.85 4.75
C THR A 139 -6.24 13.47 3.52
N ALA A 140 -5.93 12.65 2.52
CA ALA A 140 -5.32 13.09 1.28
C ALA A 140 -6.27 14.00 0.48
N PHE A 141 -7.57 13.68 0.42
CA PHE A 141 -8.52 14.51 -0.31
C PHE A 141 -8.84 15.83 0.41
N LEU A 142 -8.81 15.87 1.74
CA LEU A 142 -8.86 17.14 2.49
C LEU A 142 -7.69 18.07 2.11
N LEU A 143 -6.48 17.52 1.94
CA LEU A 143 -5.32 18.27 1.46
C LEU A 143 -5.56 18.78 0.02
N VAL A 144 -6.14 17.95 -0.85
CA VAL A 144 -6.50 18.37 -2.22
C VAL A 144 -7.47 19.55 -2.17
N LEU A 145 -8.56 19.44 -1.40
CA LEU A 145 -9.58 20.48 -1.28
C LEU A 145 -9.00 21.80 -0.73
N PHE A 146 -8.08 21.72 0.23
CA PHE A 146 -7.42 22.89 0.82
C PHE A 146 -6.69 23.77 -0.21
N PHE A 147 -6.05 23.17 -1.21
CA PHE A 147 -5.36 23.90 -2.28
C PHE A 147 -6.20 24.11 -3.55
N THR A 148 -7.37 23.48 -3.63
CA THR A 148 -8.25 23.58 -4.80
C THR A 148 -8.93 24.95 -4.83
N PRO A 149 -9.01 25.63 -5.99
CA PRO A 149 -9.76 26.88 -6.11
C PRO A 149 -11.22 26.73 -5.66
N LYS A 150 -11.79 27.81 -5.09
CA LYS A 150 -13.18 27.80 -4.65
C LYS A 150 -14.13 27.58 -5.83
N GLY A 151 -15.21 26.82 -5.59
CA GLY A 151 -16.27 26.56 -6.56
C GLY A 151 -16.51 25.07 -6.78
N LEU A 152 -17.78 24.70 -6.97
CA LEU A 152 -18.20 23.31 -7.08
C LEU A 152 -17.60 22.59 -8.30
N MET A 153 -17.37 23.30 -9.41
CA MET A 153 -16.75 22.70 -10.60
C MET A 153 -15.29 22.30 -10.35
N TRP A 154 -14.50 23.15 -9.68
CA TRP A 154 -13.12 22.84 -9.31
C TRP A 154 -13.05 21.66 -8.34
N GLN A 155 -13.93 21.66 -7.35
CA GLN A 155 -14.06 20.58 -6.37
C GLN A 155 -14.49 19.25 -7.00
N ALA A 156 -15.46 19.26 -7.92
CA ALA A 156 -15.88 18.06 -8.66
C ALA A 156 -14.74 17.53 -9.53
N PHE A 157 -14.00 18.42 -10.21
CA PHE A 157 -12.86 18.01 -11.02
C PHE A 157 -11.70 17.46 -10.17
N ALA A 158 -11.42 18.08 -9.03
CA ALA A 158 -10.47 17.59 -8.05
C ALA A 158 -10.83 16.19 -7.54
N PHE A 159 -12.10 15.94 -7.24
CA PHE A 159 -12.61 14.63 -6.84
C PHE A 159 -12.35 13.57 -7.92
N LEU A 160 -12.72 13.86 -9.17
CA LEU A 160 -12.53 12.93 -10.28
C LEU A 160 -11.05 12.63 -10.53
N LEU A 161 -10.19 13.65 -10.53
CA LEU A 161 -8.75 13.47 -10.70
C LEU A 161 -8.12 12.68 -9.55
N PHE A 162 -8.48 12.99 -8.31
CA PHE A 162 -7.99 12.25 -7.15
C PHE A 162 -8.36 10.76 -7.24
N ARG A 163 -9.63 10.45 -7.49
CA ARG A 163 -10.09 9.07 -7.67
C ARG A 163 -9.40 8.38 -8.85
N LEU A 164 -9.15 9.10 -9.94
CA LEU A 164 -8.42 8.57 -11.08
C LEU A 164 -6.99 8.15 -10.67
N PHE A 165 -6.26 9.00 -9.96
CA PHE A 165 -4.89 8.71 -9.54
C PHE A 165 -4.79 7.65 -8.45
N ASP A 166 -5.71 7.67 -7.49
CA ASP A 166 -5.85 6.66 -6.44
C ASP A 166 -6.15 5.27 -7.01
N ILE A 167 -7.10 5.16 -7.94
CA ILE A 167 -7.48 3.87 -8.55
C ILE A 167 -6.41 3.35 -9.50
N ILE A 168 -5.84 4.22 -10.35
CA ILE A 168 -4.87 3.80 -11.38
C ILE A 168 -3.50 3.53 -10.75
N LYS A 169 -3.11 4.30 -9.73
CA LYS A 169 -1.76 4.35 -9.16
C LYS A 169 -0.68 4.39 -10.25
N PRO A 170 -0.56 5.46 -11.08
CA PRO A 170 0.51 5.51 -12.07
C PRO A 170 1.90 5.47 -11.41
N ALA A 171 2.93 5.01 -12.12
CA ALA A 171 4.31 5.17 -11.65
C ALA A 171 4.58 6.68 -11.44
N PRO A 172 5.20 7.11 -10.33
CA PRO A 172 6.00 6.38 -9.33
C PRO A 172 5.23 5.83 -8.11
N ILE A 173 3.90 5.98 -8.02
CA ILE A 173 3.12 5.55 -6.83
C ILE A 173 3.35 4.05 -6.54
N ARG A 174 3.16 3.20 -7.56
CA ARG A 174 3.42 1.75 -7.50
C ARG A 174 4.84 1.35 -7.10
N TYR A 175 5.83 2.25 -7.24
CA TYR A 175 7.20 1.96 -6.84
C TYR A 175 7.38 2.10 -5.32
N TYR A 176 6.76 3.12 -4.72
CA TYR A 176 6.83 3.36 -3.29
C TYR A 176 5.92 2.42 -2.50
N GLU A 177 4.73 2.11 -3.02
CA GLU A 177 3.81 1.09 -2.49
C GLU A 177 4.52 -0.25 -2.21
N LYS A 178 5.42 -0.68 -3.11
CA LYS A 178 6.17 -1.94 -2.94
C LYS A 178 7.28 -1.89 -1.90
N LYS A 179 7.71 -0.71 -1.48
CA LYS A 179 8.83 -0.51 -0.56
C LYS A 179 8.37 -0.15 0.84
N LEU A 180 7.27 0.61 0.94
CA LEU A 180 6.69 1.09 2.17
C LEU A 180 5.59 0.13 2.62
N HIS A 181 5.65 -0.30 3.87
CA HIS A 181 4.72 -1.30 4.40
C HIS A 181 3.97 -0.77 5.62
N GLY A 182 2.80 -1.36 5.88
CA GLY A 182 1.95 -0.98 7.01
C GLY A 182 1.32 0.39 6.83
N GLY A 183 0.83 0.97 7.93
CA GLY A 183 0.02 2.20 7.87
C GLY A 183 0.72 3.41 7.23
N PHE A 184 2.06 3.47 7.26
CA PHE A 184 2.78 4.53 6.56
C PHE A 184 2.69 4.39 5.03
N GLY A 185 2.84 3.16 4.51
CA GLY A 185 2.67 2.91 3.07
C GLY A 185 1.27 3.29 2.60
N VAL A 186 0.25 2.83 3.33
CA VAL A 186 -1.17 3.14 3.07
C VAL A 186 -1.41 4.66 2.99
N MET A 187 -1.01 5.41 4.02
CA MET A 187 -1.22 6.87 4.03
C MET A 187 -0.39 7.60 2.96
N PHE A 188 0.81 7.13 2.66
CA PHE A 188 1.72 7.79 1.72
C PHE A 188 1.30 7.59 0.26
N ASP A 189 0.72 6.45 -0.08
CA ASP A 189 0.22 6.16 -1.43
C ASP A 189 -0.83 7.21 -1.87
N ASP A 190 -1.80 7.52 -1.02
CA ASP A 190 -2.85 8.51 -1.30
C ASP A 190 -2.32 9.94 -1.27
N LEU A 191 -1.30 10.20 -0.45
CA LEU A 191 -0.61 11.49 -0.45
C LEU A 191 0.07 11.75 -1.80
N LEU A 192 0.62 10.71 -2.45
CA LEU A 192 1.14 10.83 -3.81
C LEU A 192 0.01 11.07 -4.82
N ALA A 193 -1.13 10.39 -4.71
CA ALA A 193 -2.29 10.65 -5.55
C ALA A 193 -2.79 12.10 -5.42
N ALA A 194 -2.83 12.63 -4.18
CA ALA A 194 -3.14 14.02 -3.90
C ALA A 194 -2.13 14.98 -4.55
N PHE A 195 -0.83 14.68 -4.48
CA PHE A 195 0.20 15.48 -5.14
C PHE A 195 -0.02 15.58 -6.66
N PHE A 196 -0.25 14.46 -7.36
CA PHE A 196 -0.54 14.47 -8.80
C PHE A 196 -1.82 15.22 -9.14
N THR A 197 -2.85 15.07 -8.30
CA THR A 197 -4.11 15.82 -8.44
C THR A 197 -3.86 17.32 -8.40
N LEU A 198 -3.16 17.79 -7.37
CA LEU A 198 -2.86 19.20 -7.19
C LEU A 198 -1.98 19.76 -8.31
N LEU A 199 -1.02 18.97 -8.80
CA LEU A 199 -0.19 19.35 -9.94
C LEU A 199 -1.04 19.58 -11.20
N CYS A 200 -1.95 18.66 -11.52
CA CYS A 200 -2.87 18.81 -12.66
C CYS A 200 -3.80 20.02 -12.49
N LEU A 201 -4.34 20.25 -11.30
CA LEU A 201 -5.19 21.41 -11.01
C LEU A 201 -4.42 22.73 -11.15
N ALA A 202 -3.17 22.77 -10.70
CA ALA A 202 -2.30 23.93 -10.82
C ALA A 202 -2.02 24.27 -12.30
N PHE A 203 -1.70 23.27 -13.12
CA PHE A 203 -1.52 23.45 -14.57
C PHE A 203 -2.80 23.94 -15.24
N TRP A 204 -3.95 23.33 -14.94
CA TRP A 204 -5.23 23.75 -15.50
C TRP A 204 -5.58 25.19 -15.12
N LYS A 205 -5.36 25.56 -13.86
CA LYS A 205 -5.54 26.94 -13.38
C LYS A 205 -4.66 27.90 -14.17
N ALA A 206 -3.36 27.60 -14.26
CA ALA A 206 -2.41 28.45 -14.99
C ALA A 206 -2.81 28.63 -16.47
N TYR A 207 -3.31 27.57 -17.13
CA TYR A 207 -3.78 27.62 -18.51
C TYR A 207 -5.05 28.47 -18.69
N VAL A 208 -5.98 28.43 -17.74
CA VAL A 208 -7.25 29.18 -17.83
C VAL A 208 -7.10 30.64 -17.39
N THR A 209 -6.18 30.94 -16.48
CA THR A 209 -6.01 32.30 -15.92
C THR A 209 -4.83 33.08 -16.50
N GLY A 210 -3.96 32.45 -17.28
CA GLY A 210 -2.81 33.08 -17.96
C GLY A 210 -3.15 33.50 -19.38
#